data_AF-A0AA88IMX0-F1
#
_entry.id   AF-A0AA88IMX0-F1
#
_cell.length_a   1.000
_cell.length_b   1.000
_cell.length_c   1.000
_cell.angle_alpha   90.00
_cell.angle_beta   90.00
_cell.angle_gamma   90.00
#
_symmetry.space_group_name_H-M   'P 1'
#
loop_
_entity.id
_entity.type
_entity.pdbx_description
1 polymer ?
#
loop_
_entity_poly.entity_id
_entity_poly.type
_entity_poly.pdbx_seq_one_letter_code
_entity_poly.pdbx_strand_id
1 'polypeptide(L)'
;MALLKQSCCVFGRFSTSHLWQSPRSIPHVYGSSLTTVAKSSSDRRDRNKALLSEDGPDLQDFISGELSEKSKWAEYRGNLKRQKGERLRLPPWVKTEIPIGKNYNRLKNTLRDLNLHTVCEEARCPNIGECWGGGEYATATATIMLMGDTCTRGCRFCSIKTARQPPPLDPDEPYNTAKAIAAWGLDYVVLTSVDRDDIADGGAEHFAKTVSYLKERNPRILVECLTPDFRGDMASVEKVVLSGLDVYAHNVETVRELQRRVRDARANFDQSLSVLKHAKEVKPSVLTKTALMLGLGETDQQILNSLTELREVGVDCLTIGQYMQPTKRSLKVEQYVTPEKFAYWEKVGNEMGFVYTASGPLVRSSYKAGEFFLKNLLSKKKEDISVSD
;
A
#
# COMPACT_ATOMS: atom_id res chain seq x y z
N MET A 1 -35.41 -42.10 33.58
CA MET A 1 -36.57 -42.86 33.07
C MET A 1 -36.46 -42.93 31.57
N ALA A 2 -36.27 -44.15 31.06
CA ALA A 2 -36.24 -44.47 29.64
C ALA A 2 -37.64 -44.41 29.02
N LEU A 3 -37.70 -44.30 27.68
CA LEU A 3 -38.48 -45.12 26.73
C LEU A 3 -38.35 -44.45 25.34
N LEU A 4 -37.46 -44.91 24.45
CA LEU A 4 -37.51 -46.05 23.52
C LEU A 4 -38.33 -45.85 22.23
N LYS A 5 -37.59 -45.92 21.10
CA LYS A 5 -37.84 -46.63 19.82
C LYS A 5 -39.06 -46.17 18.98
N GLN A 6 -39.01 -46.12 17.65
CA GLN A 6 -38.44 -47.12 16.74
C GLN A 6 -38.33 -46.61 15.27
N SER A 7 -37.27 -47.06 14.60
CA SER A 7 -36.93 -47.00 13.16
C SER A 7 -38.03 -47.40 12.16
N CYS A 8 -37.94 -46.89 10.91
CA CYS A 8 -37.81 -47.77 9.74
C CYS A 8 -37.21 -47.08 8.50
N CYS A 9 -36.16 -47.69 7.94
CA CYS A 9 -35.59 -47.43 6.61
C CYS A 9 -36.26 -48.35 5.58
N VAL A 10 -36.43 -47.89 4.33
CA VAL A 10 -36.59 -48.79 3.16
C VAL A 10 -35.80 -48.23 1.97
N PHE A 11 -34.97 -49.11 1.40
CA PHE A 11 -34.23 -48.97 0.15
C PHE A 11 -35.12 -49.35 -1.05
N GLY A 12 -34.88 -48.75 -2.22
CA GLY A 12 -35.44 -49.23 -3.49
C GLY A 12 -34.74 -48.65 -4.71
N ARG A 13 -33.93 -49.47 -5.40
CA ARG A 13 -33.44 -49.25 -6.76
C ARG A 13 -34.50 -49.75 -7.75
N PHE A 14 -34.74 -49.04 -8.86
CA PHE A 14 -35.16 -49.65 -10.13
C PHE A 14 -34.57 -48.92 -11.33
N SER A 15 -34.08 -49.72 -12.27
CA SER A 15 -33.59 -49.40 -13.61
C SER A 15 -34.74 -49.45 -14.61
N THR A 16 -34.71 -48.64 -15.67
CA THR A 16 -35.11 -49.08 -17.02
C THR A 16 -34.60 -48.09 -18.08
N SER A 17 -34.07 -48.68 -19.14
CA SER A 17 -33.57 -48.12 -20.39
C SER A 17 -34.69 -47.84 -21.39
N HIS A 18 -34.61 -46.73 -22.13
CA HIS A 18 -35.14 -46.66 -23.50
C HIS A 18 -34.27 -45.75 -24.38
N LEU A 19 -33.66 -46.37 -25.39
CA LEU A 19 -33.04 -45.77 -26.57
C LEU A 19 -34.10 -45.19 -27.50
N TRP A 20 -33.93 -43.98 -28.01
CA TRP A 20 -34.42 -43.56 -29.34
C TRP A 20 -33.41 -42.63 -30.01
N GLN A 21 -33.25 -42.83 -31.32
CA GLN A 21 -32.19 -42.35 -32.21
C GLN A 21 -32.38 -40.88 -32.66
N SER A 22 -31.29 -40.33 -33.19
CA SER A 22 -31.09 -38.96 -33.71
C SER A 22 -31.89 -38.62 -34.98
N PRO A 23 -31.95 -37.33 -35.36
CA PRO A 23 -31.05 -36.91 -36.44
C PRO A 23 -30.39 -35.53 -36.24
N ARG A 24 -29.31 -35.35 -37.00
CA ARG A 24 -28.44 -34.17 -37.11
C ARG A 24 -29.21 -32.91 -37.53
N SER A 25 -28.87 -31.78 -36.91
CA SER A 25 -28.92 -30.45 -37.53
C SER A 25 -27.97 -29.50 -36.80
N ILE A 26 -26.91 -29.11 -37.49
CA ILE A 26 -25.89 -28.14 -37.08
C ILE A 26 -26.42 -26.74 -37.38
N PRO A 27 -26.48 -25.80 -36.43
CA PRO A 27 -26.51 -24.39 -36.75
C PRO A 27 -25.07 -23.86 -36.75
N HIS A 28 -24.61 -23.48 -37.93
CA HIS A 28 -23.43 -22.65 -38.14
C HIS A 28 -23.69 -21.29 -37.46
N VAL A 29 -23.03 -21.04 -36.32
CA VAL A 29 -22.97 -19.70 -35.73
C VAL A 29 -21.59 -19.13 -36.06
N TYR A 30 -21.61 -18.08 -36.89
CA TYR A 30 -20.45 -17.29 -37.26
C TYR A 30 -19.79 -16.72 -36.00
N GLY A 31 -18.55 -17.14 -35.74
CA GLY A 31 -17.68 -16.47 -34.78
C GLY A 31 -17.17 -15.16 -35.34
N SER A 32 -17.73 -14.03 -34.91
CA SER A 32 -17.06 -12.75 -35.05
C SER A 32 -15.93 -12.68 -34.03
N SER A 33 -14.71 -13.00 -34.47
CA SER A 33 -13.50 -12.72 -33.71
C SER A 33 -13.32 -11.21 -33.63
N LEU A 34 -13.80 -10.59 -32.55
CA LEU A 34 -13.31 -9.28 -32.14
C LEU A 34 -11.96 -9.52 -31.47
N THR A 35 -10.91 -9.35 -32.26
CA THR A 35 -9.54 -9.24 -31.79
C THR A 35 -9.43 -7.96 -30.97
N THR A 36 -9.56 -8.09 -29.65
CA THR A 36 -9.10 -7.03 -28.75
C THR A 36 -7.59 -6.98 -28.87
N VAL A 37 -7.07 -6.05 -29.67
CA VAL A 37 -5.64 -5.77 -29.75
C VAL A 37 -5.19 -5.34 -28.36
N ALA A 38 -4.51 -6.25 -27.65
CA ALA A 38 -3.75 -5.90 -26.47
C ALA A 38 -2.69 -4.88 -26.90
N LYS A 39 -2.89 -3.60 -26.53
CA LYS A 39 -1.89 -2.56 -26.78
C LYS A 39 -0.56 -3.00 -26.16
N SER A 40 0.50 -2.96 -26.96
CA SER A 40 1.84 -3.36 -26.53
C SER A 40 2.31 -2.52 -25.35
N SER A 41 3.15 -3.10 -24.50
CA SER A 41 3.77 -2.42 -23.34
C SER A 41 4.58 -1.18 -23.73
N SER A 42 5.03 -1.06 -24.99
CA SER A 42 5.71 0.11 -25.53
C SER A 42 4.80 1.35 -25.60
N ASP A 43 3.54 1.18 -26.03
CA ASP A 43 2.58 2.28 -26.24
C ASP A 43 2.12 2.92 -24.91
N ARG A 44 2.14 2.15 -23.81
CA ARG A 44 1.92 2.66 -22.44
C ARG A 44 3.13 3.41 -21.88
N ARG A 45 4.35 2.95 -22.22
CA ARG A 45 5.61 3.56 -21.74
C ARG A 45 5.82 4.94 -22.34
N ASP A 46 5.55 5.09 -23.64
CA ASP A 46 5.73 6.36 -24.36
C ASP A 46 4.71 7.42 -23.93
N ARG A 47 3.44 7.03 -23.65
CA ARG A 47 2.43 7.94 -23.09
C ARG A 47 2.78 8.43 -21.69
N ASN A 48 3.23 7.55 -20.79
CA ASN A 48 3.57 7.94 -19.42
C ASN A 48 4.84 8.80 -19.34
N LYS A 49 5.79 8.59 -20.27
CA LYS A 49 7.02 9.39 -20.37
C LYS A 49 6.76 10.78 -20.96
N ALA A 50 5.81 10.92 -21.89
CA ALA A 50 5.39 12.20 -22.46
C ALA A 50 4.60 13.09 -21.47
N LEU A 51 4.05 12.52 -20.39
CA LEU A 51 3.31 13.24 -19.35
C LEU A 51 4.21 13.95 -18.32
N LEU A 52 5.53 13.79 -18.39
CA LEU A 52 6.52 14.45 -17.54
C LEU A 52 7.03 15.70 -18.27
N SER A 53 6.75 16.89 -17.74
CA SER A 53 7.25 18.18 -18.26
C SER A 53 8.52 18.57 -17.50
N GLU A 54 9.47 19.22 -18.17
CA GLU A 54 10.80 19.57 -17.64
C GLU A 54 10.83 20.65 -16.54
N ASP A 55 9.70 21.31 -16.22
CA ASP A 55 9.67 22.53 -15.38
C ASP A 55 9.25 22.33 -13.90
N GLY A 56 9.50 21.17 -13.29
CA GLY A 56 9.24 20.93 -11.86
C GLY A 56 10.34 20.14 -11.16
N PRO A 57 10.53 20.27 -9.83
CA PRO A 57 11.54 19.50 -9.11
C PRO A 57 11.27 18.01 -9.25
N ASP A 58 12.31 17.26 -9.62
CA ASP A 58 12.25 15.82 -9.87
C ASP A 58 12.25 15.06 -8.54
N LEU A 59 11.86 13.79 -8.57
CA LEU A 59 11.93 12.90 -7.42
C LEU A 59 13.30 12.93 -6.72
N GLN A 60 14.36 13.01 -7.52
CA GLN A 60 15.73 13.09 -7.03
C GLN A 60 15.96 14.34 -6.15
N ASP A 61 15.29 15.46 -6.41
CA ASP A 61 15.43 16.69 -5.62
C ASP A 61 14.86 16.53 -4.19
N PHE A 62 13.93 15.59 -3.99
CA PHE A 62 13.34 15.29 -2.69
C PHE A 62 14.04 14.14 -1.95
N ILE A 63 14.53 13.12 -2.66
CA ILE A 63 15.28 12.01 -2.05
C ILE A 63 16.71 12.44 -1.68
N SER A 64 17.28 13.40 -2.41
CA SER A 64 18.70 13.80 -2.29
C SER A 64 19.02 14.76 -1.15
N GLY A 65 18.03 15.25 -0.39
CA GLY A 65 18.18 16.32 0.60
C GLY A 65 19.27 16.16 1.66
N GLU A 66 19.78 14.93 1.89
CA GLU A 66 20.99 14.69 2.70
C GLU A 66 21.91 13.56 2.17
N LEU A 67 21.54 12.89 1.07
CA LEU A 67 22.32 11.77 0.51
C LEU A 67 23.38 12.19 -0.52
N SER A 68 23.38 13.47 -0.92
CA SER A 68 24.17 13.99 -2.05
C SER A 68 25.68 13.99 -1.82
N GLU A 69 26.15 13.97 -0.57
CA GLU A 69 27.57 13.81 -0.29
C GLU A 69 27.94 12.33 -0.21
N LYS A 70 28.12 11.70 -1.37
CA LYS A 70 28.73 10.37 -1.52
C LYS A 70 30.00 10.21 -0.65
N SER A 71 30.76 11.30 -0.51
CA SER A 71 31.93 11.44 0.36
C SER A 71 31.67 11.07 1.82
N LYS A 72 30.50 11.42 2.39
CA LYS A 72 30.17 11.21 3.81
C LYS A 72 29.92 9.76 4.19
N TRP A 73 29.63 8.89 3.23
CA TRP A 73 29.29 7.49 3.51
C TRP A 73 30.08 6.45 2.71
N ALA A 74 30.76 6.81 1.62
CA ALA A 74 31.64 5.89 0.87
C ALA A 74 32.80 5.33 1.73
N GLU A 75 33.15 6.04 2.81
CA GLU A 75 34.18 5.64 3.77
C GLU A 75 33.66 4.77 4.91
N TYR A 76 32.35 4.50 5.00
CA TYR A 76 31.80 3.68 6.07
C TYR A 76 32.33 2.23 5.98
N ARG A 77 33.17 1.84 6.94
CA ARG A 77 33.77 0.50 7.04
C ARG A 77 33.03 -0.44 8.01
N GLY A 78 31.84 -0.07 8.49
CA GLY A 78 31.08 -0.91 9.42
C GLY A 78 30.41 -2.11 8.73
N ASN A 79 30.14 -3.16 9.50
CA ASN A 79 29.42 -4.33 9.00
C ASN A 79 28.00 -3.94 8.58
N LEU A 80 27.65 -4.20 7.32
CA LEU A 80 26.32 -3.95 6.77
C LEU A 80 25.40 -5.18 6.85
N LYS A 81 25.97 -6.38 6.99
CA LYS A 81 25.22 -7.64 7.13
C LYS A 81 25.35 -8.17 8.55
N ARG A 82 24.24 -8.66 9.11
CA ARG A 82 24.18 -9.14 10.49
C ARG A 82 24.86 -10.50 10.62
N GLN A 83 25.79 -10.61 11.57
CA GLN A 83 26.32 -11.90 12.01
C GLN A 83 25.49 -12.49 13.15
N LYS A 84 25.55 -13.81 13.35
CA LYS A 84 24.75 -14.48 14.39
C LYS A 84 25.17 -13.99 15.77
N GLY A 85 24.20 -13.50 16.56
CA GLY A 85 24.43 -12.98 17.91
C GLY A 85 24.70 -11.47 17.98
N GLU A 86 24.93 -10.81 16.85
CA GLU A 86 25.28 -9.39 16.82
C GLU A 86 24.08 -8.48 16.51
N ARG A 87 24.21 -7.20 16.90
CA ARG A 87 23.32 -6.12 16.48
C ARG A 87 24.09 -5.17 15.57
N LEU A 88 23.56 -4.92 14.38
CA LEU A 88 24.16 -3.97 13.45
C LEU A 88 24.05 -2.53 13.98
N ARG A 89 25.14 -1.78 13.90
CA ARG A 89 25.13 -0.33 14.14
C ARG A 89 24.46 0.37 12.96
N LEU A 90 23.72 1.45 13.22
CA LEU A 90 23.10 2.25 12.15
C LEU A 90 24.20 2.93 11.30
N PRO A 91 24.23 2.70 9.98
CA PRO A 91 25.07 3.47 9.07
C PRO A 91 24.64 4.94 9.00
N PRO A 92 25.52 5.85 8.54
CA PRO A 92 25.24 7.28 8.48
C PRO A 92 23.97 7.64 7.68
N TRP A 93 23.74 6.99 6.53
CA TRP A 93 22.63 7.31 5.61
C TRP A 93 21.23 6.90 6.07
N VAL A 94 21.11 6.22 7.21
CA VAL A 94 19.81 5.89 7.84
C VAL A 94 19.62 6.60 9.17
N LYS A 95 20.58 7.41 9.60
CA LYS A 95 20.42 8.25 10.78
C LYS A 95 19.57 9.45 10.38
N THR A 96 18.59 9.76 11.21
CA THR A 96 17.77 10.96 11.08
C THR A 96 17.94 11.83 12.31
N GLU A 97 17.76 13.13 12.13
CA GLU A 97 17.72 14.05 13.26
C GLU A 97 16.45 13.86 14.10
N ILE A 98 16.53 14.24 15.37
CA ILE A 98 15.38 14.19 16.26
C ILE A 98 14.45 15.35 15.88
N PRO A 99 13.15 15.10 15.65
CA PRO A 99 12.20 16.14 15.28
C PRO A 99 12.07 17.19 16.40
N ILE A 100 12.49 18.43 16.11
CA ILE A 100 12.36 19.58 17.01
C ILE A 100 11.73 20.73 16.21
N GLY A 101 10.62 21.32 16.71
CA GLY A 101 10.02 22.49 16.05
C GLY A 101 8.60 22.85 16.50
N LYS A 102 8.22 24.11 16.27
CA LYS A 102 6.88 24.64 16.61
C LYS A 102 5.76 23.99 15.78
N ASN A 103 5.99 23.75 14.49
CA ASN A 103 5.00 23.10 13.59
C ASN A 103 4.68 21.66 14.00
N TYR A 104 5.71 20.87 14.32
CA TYR A 104 5.54 19.51 14.83
C TYR A 104 4.68 19.48 16.10
N ASN A 105 4.99 20.34 17.09
CA ASN A 105 4.21 20.41 18.34
C ASN A 105 2.77 20.87 18.11
N ARG A 106 2.53 21.79 17.16
CA ARG A 106 1.18 22.22 16.79
C ARG A 106 0.36 21.07 16.22
N LEU A 107 0.87 20.38 15.19
CA LEU A 107 0.17 19.24 14.56
C LEU A 107 -0.09 18.13 15.59
N LYS A 108 0.90 17.84 16.44
CA LYS A 108 0.77 16.86 17.52
C LYS A 108 -0.37 17.18 18.49
N ASN A 109 -0.49 18.44 18.92
CA ASN A 109 -1.56 18.84 19.82
C ASN A 109 -2.92 18.76 19.11
N THR A 110 -3.02 19.23 17.88
CA THR A 110 -4.25 19.16 17.09
C THR A 110 -4.73 17.72 16.89
N LEU A 111 -3.84 16.78 16.59
CA LEU A 111 -4.18 15.37 16.45
C LEU A 111 -4.71 14.77 17.76
N ARG A 112 -4.10 15.12 18.89
CA ARG A 112 -4.55 14.68 20.22
C ARG A 112 -5.91 15.24 20.60
N ASP A 113 -6.13 16.54 20.37
CA ASP A 113 -7.40 17.20 20.69
C ASP A 113 -8.57 16.62 19.88
N LEU A 114 -8.28 16.09 18.69
CA LEU A 114 -9.24 15.46 17.79
C LEU A 114 -9.33 13.94 17.97
N ASN A 115 -8.58 13.37 18.93
CA ASN A 115 -8.48 11.94 19.17
C ASN A 115 -8.14 11.13 17.90
N LEU A 116 -7.29 11.69 17.03
CA LEU A 116 -6.83 11.06 15.79
C LEU A 116 -5.47 10.40 15.98
N HIS A 117 -5.35 9.19 15.46
CA HIS A 117 -4.07 8.48 15.42
C HIS A 117 -3.36 8.71 14.09
N THR A 118 -2.03 8.72 14.12
CA THR A 118 -1.20 8.75 12.92
C THR A 118 -0.21 7.61 12.93
N VAL A 119 0.00 6.99 11.76
CA VAL A 119 1.05 5.98 11.64
C VAL A 119 2.43 6.59 11.90
N CYS A 120 2.59 7.90 11.66
CA CYS A 120 3.83 8.62 11.92
C CYS A 120 4.26 8.50 13.40
N GLU A 121 3.32 8.67 14.33
CA GLU A 121 3.58 8.54 15.76
C GLU A 121 3.61 7.06 16.20
N GLU A 122 2.59 6.29 15.81
CA GLU A 122 2.40 4.92 16.33
C GLU A 122 3.44 3.91 15.77
N ALA A 123 3.89 4.12 14.53
CA ALA A 123 4.96 3.34 13.92
C ALA A 123 6.37 3.90 14.16
N ARG A 124 6.50 5.00 14.93
CA ARG A 124 7.77 5.66 15.26
C ARG A 124 8.56 6.05 14.00
N CYS A 125 7.89 6.73 13.07
CA CYS A 125 8.46 7.07 11.78
C CYS A 125 9.70 7.99 11.94
N PRO A 126 10.86 7.63 11.36
CA PRO A 126 12.05 8.49 11.45
C PRO A 126 11.89 9.81 10.67
N ASN A 127 10.94 9.87 9.72
CA ASN A 127 10.71 11.02 8.85
C ASN A 127 9.66 11.99 9.41
N ILE A 128 9.13 11.78 10.62
CA ILE A 128 8.02 12.59 11.15
C ILE A 128 8.34 14.09 11.21
N GLY A 129 9.59 14.45 11.54
CA GLY A 129 10.04 15.85 11.58
C GLY A 129 10.04 16.51 10.21
N GLU A 130 10.57 15.82 9.21
CA GLU A 130 10.57 16.28 7.83
C GLU A 130 9.13 16.36 7.30
N CYS A 131 8.31 15.33 7.53
CA CYS A 131 6.94 15.28 7.04
C CYS A 131 6.08 16.42 7.62
N TRP A 132 6.11 16.63 8.93
CA TRP A 132 5.26 17.60 9.64
C TRP A 132 5.87 19.00 9.75
N GLY A 133 7.17 19.14 9.52
CA GLY A 133 7.90 20.40 9.69
C GLY A 133 7.49 21.47 8.68
N GLY A 134 7.21 21.07 7.44
CA GLY A 134 6.80 21.94 6.33
C GLY A 134 7.85 23.02 6.00
N GLY A 135 8.55 22.90 4.87
CA GLY A 135 9.33 24.01 4.33
C GLY A 135 8.43 25.11 3.72
N GLU A 136 9.02 26.24 3.34
CA GLU A 136 8.35 27.43 2.76
C GLU A 136 7.50 27.14 1.50
N TYR A 137 7.76 26.01 0.82
CA TYR A 137 7.07 25.57 -0.40
C TYR A 137 6.39 24.19 -0.28
N ALA A 138 6.30 23.63 0.94
CA ALA A 138 5.97 22.22 1.12
C ALA A 138 4.46 21.96 1.27
N THR A 139 3.88 21.19 0.34
CA THR A 139 2.57 20.55 0.52
C THR A 139 2.60 19.76 1.82
N ALA A 140 1.79 20.15 2.80
CA ALA A 140 1.63 19.37 4.03
C ALA A 140 0.89 18.08 3.67
N THR A 141 1.46 16.93 4.05
CA THR A 141 0.78 15.64 3.97
C THR A 141 0.70 15.02 5.36
N ALA A 142 -0.45 14.43 5.66
CA ALA A 142 -0.65 13.63 6.85
C ALA A 142 -1.01 12.20 6.46
N THR A 143 -0.47 11.24 7.20
CA THR A 143 -0.94 9.85 7.15
C THR A 143 -1.77 9.56 8.39
N ILE A 144 -3.09 9.51 8.22
CA ILE A 144 -4.04 9.28 9.29
C ILE A 144 -4.31 7.79 9.40
N MET A 145 -4.24 7.28 10.63
CA MET A 145 -4.54 5.89 10.95
C MET A 145 -5.93 5.81 11.54
N LEU A 146 -6.85 5.24 10.77
CA LEU A 146 -8.23 4.97 11.15
C LEU A 146 -8.30 3.73 12.03
N MET A 147 -9.42 3.59 12.74
CA MET A 147 -9.79 2.41 13.52
C MET A 147 -8.90 2.16 14.75
N GLY A 148 -8.34 3.25 15.28
CA GLY A 148 -7.52 3.26 16.49
C GLY A 148 -6.08 2.78 16.30
N ASP A 149 -5.41 2.46 17.40
CA ASP A 149 -3.98 2.15 17.48
C ASP A 149 -3.66 0.67 17.79
N THR A 150 -4.69 -0.20 17.78
CA THR A 150 -4.60 -1.58 18.24
C THR A 150 -5.12 -2.54 17.19
N CYS A 151 -4.21 -3.36 16.66
CA CYS A 151 -4.42 -4.27 15.54
C CYS A 151 -4.80 -5.69 15.99
N THR A 152 -5.63 -6.38 15.19
CA THR A 152 -5.92 -7.82 15.38
C THR A 152 -4.80 -8.74 14.91
N ARG A 153 -3.76 -8.19 14.25
CA ARG A 153 -2.64 -8.91 13.64
C ARG A 153 -1.30 -8.54 14.26
N GLY A 154 -0.38 -9.50 14.25
CA GLY A 154 0.94 -9.42 14.89
C GLY A 154 2.10 -9.49 13.89
N CYS A 155 2.14 -8.56 12.92
CA CYS A 155 3.27 -8.45 11.99
C CYS A 155 4.58 -8.17 12.75
N ARG A 156 5.62 -8.98 12.50
CA ARG A 156 6.85 -8.97 13.32
C ARG A 156 7.78 -7.79 13.01
N PHE A 157 7.54 -7.09 11.91
CA PHE A 157 8.21 -5.84 11.56
C PHE A 157 7.56 -4.60 12.21
N CYS A 158 6.27 -4.70 12.58
CA CYS A 158 5.42 -3.60 12.99
C CYS A 158 5.54 -3.30 14.50
N SER A 159 5.26 -2.06 14.92
CA SER A 159 5.23 -1.64 16.33
C SER A 159 3.86 -1.24 16.86
N ILE A 160 2.83 -1.30 16.02
CA ILE A 160 1.45 -1.04 16.42
C ILE A 160 1.03 -2.06 17.48
N LYS A 161 0.20 -1.61 18.44
CA LYS A 161 -0.28 -2.47 19.54
C LYS A 161 -1.13 -3.59 18.96
N THR A 162 -1.21 -4.71 19.67
CA THR A 162 -1.95 -5.88 19.22
C THR A 162 -2.92 -6.37 20.29
N ALA A 163 -4.17 -6.60 19.91
CA ALA A 163 -5.14 -7.26 20.77
C ALA A 163 -6.07 -8.14 19.93
N ARG A 164 -6.49 -9.28 20.49
CA ARG A 164 -7.47 -10.14 19.82
C ARG A 164 -8.83 -9.46 19.69
N GLN A 165 -9.19 -8.62 20.65
CA GLN A 165 -10.42 -7.83 20.70
C GLN A 165 -10.03 -6.38 20.99
N PRO A 166 -9.73 -5.58 19.95
CA PRO A 166 -9.51 -4.15 20.12
C PRO A 166 -10.81 -3.45 20.57
N PRO A 167 -10.74 -2.18 21.01
CA PRO A 167 -11.94 -1.39 21.28
C PRO A 167 -12.92 -1.35 20.08
N PRO A 168 -14.22 -1.16 20.34
CA PRO A 168 -15.20 -0.99 19.28
C PRO A 168 -14.83 0.22 18.40
N LEU A 169 -15.19 0.18 17.12
CA LEU A 169 -15.05 1.34 16.26
C LEU A 169 -15.90 2.50 16.77
N ASP A 170 -15.33 3.69 16.74
CA ASP A 170 -16.10 4.92 16.87
C ASP A 170 -16.90 5.14 15.57
N PRO A 171 -18.24 5.11 15.60
CA PRO A 171 -19.05 5.32 14.39
C PRO A 171 -18.92 6.72 13.81
N ASP A 172 -18.47 7.71 14.60
CA ASP A 172 -18.30 9.11 14.19
C ASP A 172 -16.88 9.41 13.70
N GLU A 173 -15.92 8.49 13.88
CA GLU A 173 -14.52 8.64 13.42
C GLU A 173 -14.43 9.05 11.93
N PRO A 174 -15.20 8.47 10.97
CA PRO A 174 -15.13 8.87 9.57
C PRO A 174 -15.48 10.35 9.35
N TYR A 175 -16.55 10.82 10.00
CA TYR A 175 -17.02 12.18 9.87
C TYR A 175 -16.05 13.17 10.53
N ASN A 176 -15.63 12.86 11.75
CA ASN A 176 -14.72 13.69 12.53
C ASN A 176 -13.34 13.80 11.87
N THR A 177 -12.82 12.68 11.34
CA THR A 177 -11.57 12.65 10.57
C THR A 177 -11.68 13.49 9.31
N ALA A 178 -12.76 13.35 8.53
CA ALA A 178 -12.96 14.14 7.32
C ALA A 178 -13.07 15.64 7.62
N LYS A 179 -13.79 16.01 8.68
CA LYS A 179 -13.92 17.39 9.17
C LYS A 179 -12.55 17.97 9.57
N ALA A 180 -11.75 17.19 10.30
CA ALA A 180 -10.42 17.59 10.73
C ALA A 180 -9.47 17.86 9.56
N ILE A 181 -9.35 16.91 8.64
CA ILE A 181 -8.45 17.00 7.48
C ILE A 181 -8.87 18.17 6.57
N ALA A 182 -10.17 18.38 6.35
CA ALA A 182 -10.65 19.50 5.56
C ALA A 182 -10.25 20.86 6.17
N ALA A 183 -10.26 20.97 7.50
CA ALA A 183 -9.84 22.18 8.21
C ALA A 183 -8.33 22.45 8.11
N TRP A 184 -7.51 21.43 7.84
CA TRP A 184 -6.06 21.59 7.66
C TRP A 184 -5.67 22.10 6.27
N GLY A 185 -6.58 22.07 5.30
CA GLY A 185 -6.31 22.54 3.93
C GLY A 185 -5.26 21.72 3.20
N LEU A 186 -5.18 20.41 3.46
CA LEU A 186 -4.25 19.53 2.76
C LEU A 186 -4.71 19.28 1.31
N ASP A 187 -3.74 19.21 0.39
CA ASP A 187 -4.00 18.80 -1.00
C ASP A 187 -3.97 17.28 -1.19
N TYR A 188 -3.24 16.57 -0.32
CA TYR A 188 -3.05 15.13 -0.37
C TYR A 188 -3.13 14.55 1.04
N VAL A 189 -3.86 13.45 1.20
CA VAL A 189 -3.93 12.71 2.46
C VAL A 189 -3.81 11.21 2.22
N VAL A 190 -3.04 10.55 3.09
CA VAL A 190 -2.98 9.10 3.13
C VAL A 190 -3.83 8.63 4.30
N LEU A 191 -4.83 7.79 4.02
CA LEU A 191 -5.60 7.07 5.02
C LEU A 191 -5.04 5.66 5.12
N THR A 192 -4.76 5.21 6.34
CA THR A 192 -4.41 3.81 6.61
C THR A 192 -5.18 3.33 7.83
N SER A 193 -5.00 2.07 8.21
CA SER A 193 -5.63 1.54 9.41
C SER A 193 -4.84 0.37 9.97
N VAL A 194 -5.23 -0.03 11.18
CA VAL A 194 -4.94 -1.37 11.69
C VAL A 194 -5.79 -2.43 10.99
N ASP A 195 -5.40 -3.70 11.09
CA ASP A 195 -6.28 -4.81 10.71
C ASP A 195 -7.39 -4.98 11.77
N ARG A 196 -8.63 -5.16 11.30
CA ARG A 196 -9.84 -5.36 12.10
C ARG A 196 -10.53 -6.67 11.74
N ASP A 197 -9.83 -7.80 11.95
CA ASP A 197 -10.38 -9.13 11.67
C ASP A 197 -11.60 -9.48 12.55
N ASP A 198 -11.85 -8.71 13.62
CA ASP A 198 -13.01 -8.79 14.49
C ASP A 198 -14.31 -8.25 13.84
N ILE A 199 -14.20 -7.55 12.71
CA ILE A 199 -15.32 -6.98 11.96
C ILE A 199 -15.51 -7.75 10.65
N ALA A 200 -16.76 -7.87 10.19
CA ALA A 200 -17.11 -8.68 9.03
C ALA A 200 -16.38 -8.23 7.75
N ASP A 201 -16.41 -6.94 7.44
CA ASP A 201 -15.78 -6.35 6.24
C ASP A 201 -14.35 -5.82 6.48
N GLY A 202 -13.75 -6.17 7.63
CA GLY A 202 -12.42 -5.73 8.01
C GLY A 202 -12.25 -4.20 8.12
N GLY A 203 -13.33 -3.43 8.18
CA GLY A 203 -13.31 -1.97 8.22
C GLY A 203 -13.40 -1.27 6.86
N ALA A 204 -13.69 -1.99 5.78
CA ALA A 204 -13.82 -1.40 4.44
C ALA A 204 -14.90 -0.30 4.35
N GLU A 205 -16.05 -0.48 5.01
CA GLU A 205 -17.09 0.56 5.12
C GLU A 205 -16.55 1.82 5.80
N HIS A 206 -15.71 1.64 6.82
CA HIS A 206 -15.15 2.74 7.57
C HIS A 206 -14.22 3.60 6.70
N PHE A 207 -13.34 2.96 5.92
CA PHE A 207 -12.55 3.64 4.89
C PHE A 207 -13.45 4.38 3.89
N ALA A 208 -14.43 3.69 3.31
CA ALA A 208 -15.26 4.24 2.25
C ALA A 208 -16.05 5.49 2.72
N LYS A 209 -16.58 5.46 3.95
CA LYS A 209 -17.26 6.61 4.56
C LYS A 209 -16.30 7.78 4.78
N THR A 210 -15.09 7.54 5.28
CA THR A 210 -14.10 8.61 5.51
C THR A 210 -13.73 9.29 4.19
N VAL A 211 -13.48 8.51 3.13
CA VAL A 211 -13.19 9.04 1.80
C VAL A 211 -14.37 9.84 1.24
N SER A 212 -15.59 9.31 1.34
CA SER A 212 -16.79 9.98 0.86
C SER A 212 -17.00 11.34 1.55
N TYR A 213 -16.92 11.38 2.89
CA TYR A 213 -17.04 12.62 3.66
C TYR A 213 -15.91 13.62 3.36
N LEU A 214 -14.70 13.15 3.07
CA LEU A 214 -13.59 14.01 2.63
C LEU A 214 -13.89 14.63 1.27
N LYS A 215 -14.33 13.84 0.30
CA LYS A 215 -14.63 14.30 -1.06
C LYS A 215 -15.84 15.24 -1.10
N GLU A 216 -16.82 15.03 -0.24
CA GLU A 216 -17.94 15.96 -0.04
C GLU A 216 -17.45 17.35 0.43
N ARG A 217 -16.50 17.38 1.37
CA ARG A 217 -15.96 18.63 1.94
C ARG A 217 -14.95 19.32 1.05
N ASN A 218 -14.13 18.52 0.37
CA ASN A 218 -13.11 19.01 -0.54
C ASN A 218 -12.99 18.07 -1.75
N PRO A 219 -13.73 18.32 -2.85
CA PRO A 219 -13.67 17.49 -4.05
C PRO A 219 -12.27 17.45 -4.71
N ARG A 220 -11.41 18.42 -4.40
CA ARG A 220 -10.07 18.55 -4.99
C ARG A 220 -8.99 17.79 -4.23
N ILE A 221 -9.21 17.43 -2.95
CA ILE A 221 -8.22 16.70 -2.17
C ILE A 221 -7.93 15.35 -2.83
N LEU A 222 -6.66 14.98 -2.91
CA LEU A 222 -6.24 13.66 -3.35
C LEU A 222 -6.19 12.72 -2.15
N VAL A 223 -6.79 11.54 -2.29
CA VAL A 223 -6.92 10.57 -1.21
C VAL A 223 -6.27 9.25 -1.63
N GLU A 224 -5.24 8.85 -0.89
CA GLU A 224 -4.62 7.53 -0.96
C GLU A 224 -5.10 6.67 0.20
N CYS A 225 -5.61 5.48 -0.08
CA CYS A 225 -5.96 4.52 0.97
C CYS A 225 -4.93 3.40 0.99
N LEU A 226 -4.07 3.36 2.01
CA LEU A 226 -3.20 2.23 2.33
C LEU A 226 -3.97 1.22 3.19
N THR A 227 -4.54 0.22 2.54
CA THR A 227 -5.50 -0.69 3.16
C THR A 227 -4.86 -1.98 3.70
N PRO A 228 -5.51 -2.61 4.69
CA PRO A 228 -5.38 -4.04 4.95
C PRO A 228 -5.65 -4.90 3.70
N ASP A 229 -5.40 -6.21 3.81
CA ASP A 229 -5.78 -7.18 2.77
C ASP A 229 -7.25 -7.63 2.85
N PHE A 230 -7.99 -7.18 3.87
CA PHE A 230 -9.37 -7.59 4.16
C PHE A 230 -9.59 -9.12 4.18
N ARG A 231 -8.54 -9.90 4.50
CA ARG A 231 -8.53 -11.37 4.43
C ARG A 231 -8.84 -11.91 3.01
N GLY A 232 -8.56 -11.12 1.98
CA GLY A 232 -8.89 -11.45 0.60
C GLY A 232 -10.37 -11.31 0.25
N ASP A 233 -11.16 -10.59 1.05
CA ASP A 233 -12.55 -10.28 0.69
C ASP A 233 -12.62 -9.21 -0.40
N MET A 234 -12.94 -9.65 -1.61
CA MET A 234 -12.98 -8.78 -2.79
C MET A 234 -14.13 -7.76 -2.73
N ALA A 235 -15.24 -8.07 -2.05
CA ALA A 235 -16.32 -7.09 -1.86
C ALA A 235 -15.86 -5.92 -0.98
N SER A 236 -15.04 -6.21 0.04
CA SER A 236 -14.40 -5.19 0.87
C SER A 236 -13.40 -4.33 0.08
N VAL A 237 -12.60 -4.95 -0.80
CA VAL A 237 -11.71 -4.22 -1.73
C VAL A 237 -12.50 -3.31 -2.66
N GLU A 238 -13.51 -3.84 -3.34
CA GLU A 238 -14.37 -3.11 -4.28
C GLU A 238 -15.02 -1.90 -3.61
N LYS A 239 -15.56 -2.08 -2.40
CA LYS A 239 -16.17 -1.00 -1.63
C LYS A 239 -15.22 0.18 -1.42
N VAL A 240 -13.97 -0.09 -1.05
CA VAL A 240 -12.98 0.98 -0.86
C VAL A 240 -12.61 1.62 -2.19
N VAL A 241 -12.37 0.84 -3.25
CA VAL A 241 -12.02 1.34 -4.60
C VAL A 241 -13.10 2.28 -5.16
N LEU A 242 -14.37 1.99 -4.90
CA LEU A 242 -15.50 2.79 -5.39
C LEU A 242 -15.82 4.02 -4.53
N SER A 243 -15.13 4.22 -3.40
CA SER A 243 -15.38 5.33 -2.47
C SER A 243 -15.03 6.73 -2.99
N GLY A 244 -14.35 6.81 -4.14
CA GLY A 244 -13.89 8.07 -4.74
C GLY A 244 -12.41 8.40 -4.46
N LEU A 245 -11.66 7.48 -3.86
CA LEU A 245 -10.21 7.59 -3.69
C LEU A 245 -9.48 7.72 -5.03
N ASP A 246 -8.26 8.26 -4.99
CA ASP A 246 -7.41 8.46 -6.16
C ASP A 246 -6.33 7.36 -6.28
N VAL A 247 -5.83 6.86 -5.14
CA VAL A 247 -4.78 5.83 -5.08
C VAL A 247 -5.16 4.72 -4.11
N TYR A 248 -5.25 3.48 -4.60
CA TYR A 248 -5.44 2.29 -3.79
C TYR A 248 -4.07 1.66 -3.50
N ALA A 249 -3.64 1.69 -2.24
CA ALA A 249 -2.35 1.15 -1.83
C ALA A 249 -2.55 -0.10 -0.97
N HIS A 250 -1.77 -1.14 -1.25
CA HIS A 250 -1.63 -2.30 -0.39
C HIS A 250 -0.20 -2.82 -0.46
N ASN A 251 0.46 -2.93 0.69
CA ASN A 251 1.88 -3.31 0.73
C ASN A 251 2.05 -4.83 0.80
N VAL A 252 2.85 -5.38 -0.10
CA VAL A 252 3.35 -6.77 0.01
C VAL A 252 4.42 -6.91 1.10
N GLU A 253 5.07 -5.80 1.48
CA GLU A 253 6.08 -5.62 2.53
C GLU A 253 7.40 -6.34 2.32
N THR A 254 7.40 -7.58 1.84
CA THR A 254 8.61 -8.38 1.61
C THR A 254 8.38 -9.42 0.51
N VAL A 255 9.44 -10.12 0.13
CA VAL A 255 9.41 -11.18 -0.88
C VAL A 255 8.61 -12.40 -0.40
N ARG A 256 8.11 -13.21 -1.34
CA ARG A 256 7.25 -14.38 -1.11
C ARG A 256 7.79 -15.32 -0.01
N GLU A 257 9.09 -15.57 -0.02
CA GLU A 257 9.77 -16.50 0.89
C GLU A 257 9.82 -16.01 2.34
N LEU A 258 9.71 -14.70 2.55
CA LEU A 258 9.81 -14.08 3.87
C LEU A 258 8.44 -13.73 4.49
N GLN A 259 7.35 -13.86 3.74
CA GLN A 259 5.99 -13.49 4.17
C GLN A 259 5.65 -14.02 5.57
N ARG A 260 5.69 -15.35 5.77
CA ARG A 260 5.36 -15.99 7.06
C ARG A 260 6.31 -15.61 8.20
N ARG A 261 7.55 -15.22 7.87
CA ARG A 261 8.55 -14.78 8.85
C ARG A 261 8.32 -13.32 9.26
N VAL A 262 7.83 -12.48 8.35
CA VAL A 262 7.77 -11.02 8.48
C VAL A 262 6.37 -10.55 8.89
N ARG A 263 5.34 -11.01 8.20
CA ARG A 263 3.94 -10.62 8.38
C ARG A 263 3.21 -11.63 9.26
N ASP A 264 2.02 -11.24 9.71
CA ASP A 264 1.10 -12.16 10.38
C ASP A 264 0.75 -13.34 9.45
N ALA A 265 0.55 -14.53 10.02
CA ALA A 265 0.30 -15.75 9.24
C ALA A 265 -0.99 -15.70 8.39
N ARG A 266 -1.91 -14.78 8.69
CA ARG A 266 -3.12 -14.50 7.90
C ARG A 266 -2.85 -13.72 6.62
N ALA A 267 -1.68 -13.10 6.50
CA ALA A 267 -1.25 -12.37 5.31
C ALA A 267 -0.25 -13.20 4.49
N ASN A 268 -0.37 -13.14 3.16
CA ASN A 268 0.56 -13.81 2.25
C ASN A 268 0.67 -13.03 0.92
N PHE A 269 1.67 -13.38 0.11
CA PHE A 269 1.98 -12.65 -1.12
C PHE A 269 0.85 -12.77 -2.15
N ASP A 270 0.27 -13.96 -2.35
CA ASP A 270 -0.79 -14.18 -3.35
C ASP A 270 -2.07 -13.43 -3.01
N GLN A 271 -2.43 -13.39 -1.72
CA GLN A 271 -3.54 -12.58 -1.23
C GLN A 271 -3.28 -11.08 -1.43
N SER A 272 -2.06 -10.62 -1.17
CA SER A 272 -1.69 -9.23 -1.44
C SER A 272 -1.70 -8.88 -2.92
N LEU A 273 -1.28 -9.81 -3.80
CA LEU A 273 -1.40 -9.64 -5.25
C LEU A 273 -2.86 -9.62 -5.69
N SER A 274 -3.71 -10.48 -5.14
CA SER A 274 -5.11 -10.58 -5.57
C SER A 274 -5.90 -9.31 -5.22
N VAL A 275 -5.68 -8.70 -4.05
CA VAL A 275 -6.34 -7.43 -3.71
C VAL A 275 -5.90 -6.27 -4.62
N LEU A 276 -4.60 -6.20 -4.95
CA LEU A 276 -4.07 -5.18 -5.86
C LEU A 276 -4.60 -5.37 -7.29
N LYS A 277 -4.62 -6.61 -7.77
CA LYS A 277 -5.18 -6.99 -9.06
C LYS A 277 -6.65 -6.61 -9.15
N HIS A 278 -7.43 -7.01 -8.14
CA HIS A 278 -8.86 -6.76 -8.11
C HIS A 278 -9.18 -5.26 -8.07
N ALA A 279 -8.43 -4.47 -7.29
CA ALA A 279 -8.60 -3.02 -7.29
C ALA A 279 -8.39 -2.40 -8.68
N LYS A 280 -7.40 -2.88 -9.44
CA LYS A 280 -7.14 -2.45 -10.81
C LYS A 280 -8.25 -2.89 -11.79
N GLU A 281 -8.81 -4.08 -11.60
CA GLU A 281 -9.91 -4.61 -12.43
C GLU A 281 -11.23 -3.86 -12.19
N VAL A 282 -11.57 -3.57 -10.92
CA VAL A 282 -12.79 -2.83 -10.54
C VAL A 282 -12.78 -1.41 -11.11
N LYS A 283 -11.66 -0.70 -11.00
CA LYS A 283 -11.55 0.68 -11.50
C LYS A 283 -10.17 0.95 -12.10
N PRO A 284 -9.98 0.69 -13.41
CA PRO A 284 -8.67 0.84 -14.07
C PRO A 284 -8.04 2.23 -13.97
N SER A 285 -8.86 3.27 -13.78
CA SER A 285 -8.42 4.66 -13.62
C SER A 285 -7.76 4.94 -12.26
N VAL A 286 -8.07 4.16 -11.23
CA VAL A 286 -7.43 4.26 -9.90
C VAL A 286 -6.01 3.74 -10.00
N LEU A 287 -5.07 4.51 -9.42
CA LEU A 287 -3.69 4.08 -9.34
C LEU A 287 -3.53 3.05 -8.22
N THR A 288 -2.83 1.96 -8.51
CA THR A 288 -2.47 0.96 -7.51
C THR A 288 -1.04 1.14 -7.06
N LYS A 289 -0.79 1.01 -5.76
CA LYS A 289 0.53 1.26 -5.16
C LYS A 289 0.89 0.17 -4.15
N THR A 290 2.18 -0.15 -4.07
CA THR A 290 2.70 -1.11 -3.10
C THR A 290 4.05 -0.68 -2.54
N ALA A 291 4.51 -1.41 -1.53
CA ALA A 291 5.82 -1.22 -0.92
C ALA A 291 6.55 -2.52 -0.63
N LEU A 292 7.88 -2.46 -0.70
CA LEU A 292 8.81 -3.48 -0.21
C LEU A 292 9.78 -2.85 0.79
N MET A 293 10.00 -3.53 1.90
CA MET A 293 11.08 -3.23 2.84
C MET A 293 12.26 -4.17 2.61
N LEU A 294 13.44 -3.58 2.43
CA LEU A 294 14.69 -4.31 2.27
C LEU A 294 15.46 -4.42 3.59
N GLY A 295 16.35 -5.40 3.69
CA GLY A 295 17.13 -5.68 4.88
C GLY A 295 16.51 -6.71 5.83
N LEU A 296 15.55 -7.51 5.35
CA LEU A 296 14.89 -8.58 6.10
C LEU A 296 15.47 -9.97 5.78
N GLY A 297 16.40 -10.04 4.83
CA GLY A 297 17.13 -11.25 4.44
C GLY A 297 16.81 -11.73 3.02
N GLU A 298 16.07 -10.92 2.27
CA GLU A 298 15.77 -11.15 0.86
C GLU A 298 17.02 -11.07 -0.01
N THR A 299 17.00 -11.78 -1.13
CA THR A 299 18.05 -11.74 -2.15
C THR A 299 17.61 -10.89 -3.33
N ASP A 300 18.57 -10.42 -4.13
CA ASP A 300 18.27 -9.63 -5.33
C ASP A 300 17.34 -10.37 -6.31
N GLN A 301 17.52 -11.68 -6.48
CA GLN A 301 16.66 -12.47 -7.35
C GLN A 301 15.22 -12.53 -6.83
N GLN A 302 15.03 -12.64 -5.52
CA GLN A 302 13.69 -12.67 -4.91
C GLN A 302 12.99 -11.32 -5.02
N ILE A 303 13.74 -10.22 -4.87
CA ILE A 303 13.23 -8.88 -5.09
C ILE A 303 12.78 -8.76 -6.56
N LEU A 304 13.65 -9.11 -7.52
CA LEU A 304 13.34 -9.03 -8.94
C LEU A 304 12.09 -9.86 -9.31
N ASN A 305 11.98 -11.08 -8.80
CA ASN A 305 10.79 -11.92 -8.99
C ASN A 305 9.53 -11.23 -8.45
N SER A 306 9.61 -10.68 -7.23
CA SER A 306 8.49 -9.96 -6.62
C SER A 306 8.07 -8.74 -7.46
N LEU A 307 9.03 -7.99 -8.00
CA LEU A 307 8.74 -6.86 -8.88
C LEU A 307 8.06 -7.30 -10.17
N THR A 308 8.48 -8.42 -10.75
CA THR A 308 7.88 -8.98 -11.97
C THR A 308 6.42 -9.35 -11.72
N GLU A 309 6.13 -10.09 -10.65
CA GLU A 309 4.77 -10.49 -10.29
C GLU A 309 3.86 -9.28 -10.00
N LEU A 310 4.39 -8.25 -9.32
CA LEU A 310 3.67 -6.99 -9.09
C LEU A 310 3.32 -6.26 -10.40
N ARG A 311 4.22 -6.29 -11.39
CA ARG A 311 3.96 -5.72 -12.71
C ARG A 311 2.95 -6.53 -13.50
N GLU A 312 3.01 -7.86 -13.43
CA GLU A 312 2.08 -8.76 -14.11
C GLU A 312 0.62 -8.53 -13.69
N VAL A 313 0.39 -8.19 -12.42
CA VAL A 313 -0.97 -7.83 -11.92
C VAL A 313 -1.31 -6.34 -12.08
N GLY A 314 -0.44 -5.57 -12.73
CA GLY A 314 -0.73 -4.19 -13.12
C GLY A 314 -0.56 -3.14 -12.01
N VAL A 315 0.30 -3.37 -11.01
CA VAL A 315 0.59 -2.38 -9.95
C VAL A 315 1.29 -1.15 -10.53
N ASP A 316 0.71 0.04 -10.41
CA ASP A 316 1.27 1.23 -11.06
C ASP A 316 2.52 1.78 -10.34
N CYS A 317 2.48 1.86 -9.02
CA CYS A 317 3.46 2.59 -8.23
C CYS A 317 4.16 1.68 -7.20
N LEU A 318 5.45 1.90 -7.04
CA LEU A 318 6.31 1.10 -6.16
C LEU A 318 7.10 1.99 -5.21
N THR A 319 7.18 1.58 -3.95
CA THR A 319 8.10 2.16 -2.98
C THR A 319 9.02 1.09 -2.40
N ILE A 320 10.31 1.38 -2.28
CA ILE A 320 11.32 0.47 -1.74
C ILE A 320 12.09 1.21 -0.66
N GLY A 321 11.98 0.73 0.58
CA GLY A 321 12.57 1.36 1.75
C GLY A 321 13.47 0.43 2.55
N GLN A 322 14.35 0.97 3.40
CA GLN A 322 15.06 0.16 4.39
C GLN A 322 14.12 -0.24 5.54
N TYR A 323 14.09 -1.52 5.88
CA TYR A 323 13.51 -1.98 7.12
C TYR A 323 14.29 -1.40 8.31
N MET A 324 13.59 -0.65 9.15
CA MET A 324 14.12 -0.10 10.40
C MET A 324 13.45 -0.82 11.56
N GLN A 325 14.26 -1.44 12.42
CA GLN A 325 13.75 -2.16 13.59
C GLN A 325 13.14 -1.17 14.60
N PRO A 326 11.81 -1.19 14.86
CA PRO A 326 11.18 -0.18 15.71
C PRO A 326 11.37 -0.47 17.21
N THR A 327 11.45 -1.74 17.60
CA THR A 327 11.69 -2.17 18.98
C THR A 327 12.66 -3.35 19.06
N LYS A 328 13.27 -3.58 20.23
CA LYS A 328 14.16 -4.73 20.45
C LYS A 328 13.46 -6.10 20.27
N ARG A 329 12.12 -6.14 20.35
CA ARG A 329 11.31 -7.37 20.19
C ARG A 329 10.93 -7.64 18.74
N SER A 330 10.91 -6.60 17.90
CA SER A 330 10.64 -6.69 16.47
C SER A 330 11.78 -7.41 15.75
N LEU A 331 11.55 -7.81 14.50
CA LEU A 331 12.56 -8.46 13.67
C LEU A 331 13.89 -7.70 13.67
N LYS A 332 14.98 -8.47 13.67
CA LYS A 332 16.32 -7.90 13.54
C LYS A 332 16.56 -7.56 12.08
N VAL A 333 17.18 -6.41 11.84
CA VAL A 333 17.73 -6.06 10.52
C VAL A 333 18.78 -7.12 10.14
N GLU A 334 18.62 -7.74 8.97
CA GLU A 334 19.61 -8.66 8.38
C GLU A 334 20.69 -7.90 7.64
N GLN A 335 20.31 -6.82 6.95
CA GLN A 335 21.23 -6.01 6.16
C GLN A 335 20.80 -4.55 6.12
N TYR A 336 21.76 -3.62 6.23
CA TYR A 336 21.57 -2.25 5.78
C TYR A 336 21.98 -2.13 4.31
N VAL A 337 20.98 -1.85 3.47
CA VAL A 337 21.16 -1.69 2.03
C VAL A 337 21.76 -0.31 1.75
N THR A 338 22.72 -0.25 0.82
CA THR A 338 23.42 1.00 0.49
C THR A 338 22.56 1.90 -0.40
N PRO A 339 22.76 3.23 -0.37
CA PRO A 339 22.06 4.15 -1.25
C PRO A 339 22.15 3.79 -2.74
N GLU A 340 23.30 3.30 -3.23
CA GLU A 340 23.43 2.91 -4.64
C GLU A 340 22.60 1.69 -4.99
N LYS A 341 22.43 0.76 -4.04
CA LYS A 341 21.58 -0.40 -4.27
C LYS A 341 20.10 0.00 -4.32
N PHE A 342 19.69 1.00 -3.55
CA PHE A 342 18.36 1.60 -3.72
C PHE A 342 18.22 2.31 -5.07
N ALA A 343 19.19 3.11 -5.49
CA ALA A 343 19.18 3.75 -6.82
C ALA A 343 19.13 2.73 -7.97
N TYR A 344 19.81 1.59 -7.82
CA TYR A 344 19.69 0.46 -8.73
C TYR A 344 18.24 -0.05 -8.82
N TRP A 345 17.58 -0.28 -7.68
CA TRP A 345 16.20 -0.75 -7.67
C TRP A 345 15.20 0.28 -8.21
N GLU A 346 15.47 1.58 -8.03
CA GLU A 346 14.71 2.65 -8.66
C GLU A 346 14.73 2.51 -10.19
N LYS A 347 15.94 2.39 -10.75
CA LYS A 347 16.16 2.20 -12.18
C LYS A 347 15.46 0.95 -12.69
N VAL A 348 15.60 -0.17 -11.99
CA VAL A 348 14.94 -1.43 -12.36
C VAL A 348 13.42 -1.26 -12.38
N GLY A 349 12.82 -0.67 -11.34
CA GLY A 349 11.37 -0.45 -11.31
C GLY A 349 10.89 0.44 -12.46
N ASN A 350 11.60 1.53 -12.74
CA ASN A 350 11.28 2.42 -13.86
C ASN A 350 11.44 1.72 -15.23
N GLU A 351 12.45 0.86 -15.39
CA GLU A 351 12.65 0.05 -16.60
C GLU A 351 11.56 -1.01 -16.80
N MET A 352 11.04 -1.58 -15.73
CA MET A 352 9.90 -2.52 -15.72
C MET A 352 8.55 -1.84 -15.97
N GLY A 353 8.54 -0.50 -16.06
CA GLY A 353 7.36 0.29 -16.42
C GLY A 353 6.37 0.46 -15.27
N PHE A 354 6.81 0.46 -14.01
CA PHE A 354 6.06 1.16 -12.98
C PHE A 354 5.91 2.62 -13.41
N VAL A 355 4.73 3.20 -13.20
CA VAL A 355 4.46 4.62 -13.46
C VAL A 355 5.40 5.48 -12.61
N TYR A 356 5.74 4.99 -11.42
CA TYR A 356 6.69 5.61 -10.53
C TYR A 356 7.31 4.59 -9.58
N THR A 357 8.63 4.74 -9.33
CA THR A 357 9.37 3.97 -8.34
C THR A 357 10.09 4.94 -7.38
N ALA A 358 9.70 4.96 -6.11
CA ALA A 358 10.51 5.57 -5.06
C ALA A 358 11.42 4.51 -4.46
N SER A 359 12.73 4.72 -4.43
CA SER A 359 13.63 3.77 -3.80
C SER A 359 14.72 4.50 -3.03
N GLY A 360 14.79 4.28 -1.72
CA GLY A 360 15.77 4.94 -0.89
C GLY A 360 15.74 4.46 0.56
N PRO A 361 16.82 4.66 1.34
CA PRO A 361 16.91 4.15 2.70
C PRO A 361 15.77 4.63 3.61
N LEU A 362 15.41 5.92 3.49
CA LEU A 362 14.35 6.53 4.29
C LEU A 362 12.97 6.54 3.61
N VAL A 363 12.86 6.00 2.39
CA VAL A 363 11.57 5.91 1.70
C VAL A 363 10.58 5.06 2.51
N ARG A 364 9.33 5.52 2.54
CA ARG A 364 8.16 4.88 3.15
C ARG A 364 7.02 4.88 2.15
N SER A 365 6.01 4.04 2.37
CA SER A 365 4.81 3.99 1.52
C SER A 365 4.15 5.36 1.40
N SER A 366 4.08 6.13 2.50
CA SER A 366 3.57 7.51 2.52
C SER A 366 4.66 8.59 2.56
N TYR A 367 5.82 8.34 1.93
CA TYR A 367 6.86 9.36 1.85
C TYR A 367 6.55 10.41 0.78
N LYS A 368 6.72 11.68 1.16
CA LYS A 368 6.36 12.92 0.45
C LYS A 368 6.64 12.91 -1.05
N ALA A 369 7.79 12.35 -1.44
CA ALA A 369 8.24 12.39 -2.82
C ALA A 369 7.33 11.60 -3.78
N GLY A 370 6.74 10.49 -3.30
CA GLY A 370 5.74 9.75 -4.06
C GLY A 370 4.42 10.50 -4.20
N GLU A 371 4.05 11.28 -3.19
CA GLU A 371 2.79 12.03 -3.16
C GLU A 371 2.83 13.24 -4.09
N PHE A 372 3.97 13.94 -4.18
CA PHE A 372 4.16 15.04 -5.13
C PHE A 372 4.08 14.54 -6.57
N PHE A 373 4.76 13.44 -6.88
CA PHE A 373 4.69 12.82 -8.20
C PHE A 373 3.26 12.40 -8.56
N LEU A 374 2.57 11.73 -7.63
CA LEU A 374 1.19 11.31 -7.81
C LEU A 374 0.24 12.50 -7.99
N LYS A 375 0.44 13.58 -7.22
CA LYS A 375 -0.32 14.82 -7.37
C LYS A 375 -0.17 15.41 -8.78
N ASN A 376 1.06 15.51 -9.28
CA ASN A 376 1.31 16.06 -10.62
C ASN A 376 0.73 15.16 -11.72
N LEU A 377 0.91 13.84 -11.60
CA LEU A 377 0.37 12.87 -12.55
C LEU A 377 -1.16 12.90 -12.60
N LEU A 378 -1.82 12.95 -11.44
CA LEU A 378 -3.27 12.95 -11.33
C LEU A 378 -3.88 14.28 -11.77
N SER A 379 -3.20 15.40 -11.52
CA SER A 379 -3.63 16.73 -11.99
C SER A 379 -3.63 16.78 -13.52
N LYS A 380 -2.55 16.31 -14.16
CA LYS A 380 -2.46 16.24 -15.63
C LYS A 380 -3.51 15.31 -16.24
N LYS A 381 -3.75 14.14 -15.65
CA LYS A 381 -4.84 13.25 -16.12
C LYS A 381 -6.22 13.91 -16.07
N LYS A 382 -6.49 14.77 -15.08
CA LYS A 382 -7.76 15.51 -15.00
C LYS A 382 -7.83 16.61 -16.07
N GLU A 383 -6.73 17.31 -16.33
CA GLU A 383 -6.64 18.31 -17.39
C GLU A 383 -6.87 17.71 -18.78
N ASP A 384 -6.23 16.58 -19.10
CA ASP A 384 -6.40 15.90 -20.41
C ASP A 384 -7.85 15.46 -20.68
N ILE A 385 -8.57 14.99 -19.64
CA ILE A 385 -9.98 14.62 -19.74
C ILE A 385 -10.83 15.88 -20.01
N SER A 386 -10.55 16.99 -19.34
CA SER A 386 -11.31 18.25 -19.52
C SER A 386 -11.11 18.96 -20.86
N VAL A 387 -10.04 18.61 -21.61
CA VAL A 387 -9.74 19.18 -22.94
C VAL A 387 -10.27 18.28 -24.07
N SER A 388 -10.66 17.04 -23.75
CA SER A 388 -11.18 16.08 -24.73
C SER A 388 -12.72 15.93 -24.73
N ASP A 389 -13.39 16.57 -23.76
CA ASP A 389 -14.83 16.86 -23.75
C ASP A 389 -15.08 18.28 -24.30
#